data_AF-A0A0F9JS12-F1
#
_entry.id   AF-A0A0F9JS12-F1
#
_cell.length_a   1.000
_cell.length_b   1.000
_cell.length_c   1.000
_cell.angle_alpha   90.00
_cell.angle_beta   90.00
_cell.angle_gamma   90.00
#
_symmetry.space_group_name_H-M   'P 1'
#
loop_
_entity.id
_entity.type
_entity.pdbx_description
1 polymer ?
#
loop_
_entity_poly.entity_id
_entity_poly.type
_entity_poly.pdbx_seq_one_letter_code
_entity_poly.pdbx_strand_id
1 'polypeptide(L)'
;MQVPNSTIKIQVTCPICKTRDIVGLPERTLKENSHLITVSIHKGLICPHHFQLFIDKNLRIRGYQKVDLELNKETSIKLRNGV
;
A
#
# COMPACT_ATOMS: atom_id res chain seq x y z
N MET A 1 23.28 3.30 7.54
CA MET A 1 22.23 2.84 6.61
C MET A 1 21.79 4.04 5.80
N GLN A 2 22.09 4.07 4.50
CA GLN A 2 21.81 5.24 3.65
C GLN A 2 20.38 5.14 3.11
N VAL A 3 19.47 5.94 3.67
CA VAL A 3 18.16 6.19 3.08
C VAL A 3 18.39 6.93 1.75
N PRO A 4 17.82 6.49 0.62
CA PRO A 4 17.90 7.26 -0.61
C PRO A 4 17.29 8.64 -0.39
N ASN A 5 18.05 9.70 -0.64
CA ASN A 5 17.75 11.09 -0.29
C ASN A 5 16.61 11.75 -1.11
N SER A 6 15.73 10.97 -1.74
CA SER A 6 14.65 11.50 -2.57
C SER A 6 13.33 10.77 -2.32
N THR A 7 12.37 11.54 -1.83
CA THR A 7 11.00 11.10 -1.54
C THR A 7 10.04 11.72 -2.56
N ILE A 8 9.11 10.91 -3.06
CA ILE A 8 8.03 11.35 -3.93
C ILE A 8 6.76 11.42 -3.10
N LYS A 9 5.99 12.49 -3.26
CA LYS A 9 4.71 12.69 -2.60
C LYS A 9 3.58 12.40 -3.58
N ILE A 10 2.61 11.59 -3.18
CA ILE A 10 1.40 11.31 -3.95
C ILE A 10 0.15 11.58 -3.11
N GLN A 11 -0.89 12.11 -3.74
CA GLN A 11 -2.19 12.24 -3.10
C GLN A 11 -2.95 10.92 -3.23
N VAL A 12 -3.24 10.28 -2.10
CA VAL A 12 -3.97 9.02 -2.03
C VAL A 12 -5.39 9.29 -1.54
N THR A 13 -6.37 8.67 -2.18
CA THR A 13 -7.77 8.68 -1.73
C THR A 13 -8.15 7.28 -1.26
N CYS A 14 -8.65 7.16 -0.04
CA CYS A 14 -9.18 5.89 0.45
C CYS A 14 -10.38 5.46 -0.43
N PRO A 15 -10.38 4.24 -1.01
CA PRO A 15 -11.47 3.78 -1.86
C PRO A 15 -12.78 3.54 -1.08
N ILE A 16 -12.70 3.40 0.25
CA ILE A 16 -13.80 3.03 1.16
C ILE A 16 -14.50 4.27 1.71
N CYS A 17 -13.80 5.15 2.42
CA CYS A 17 -14.39 6.35 3.05
C CYS A 17 -14.08 7.68 2.34
N LYS A 18 -13.32 7.65 1.24
CA LYS A 18 -12.95 8.83 0.44
C LYS A 18 -12.07 9.87 1.12
N THR A 19 -11.59 9.61 2.35
CA THR A 19 -10.54 10.40 3.00
C THR A 19 -9.31 10.50 2.10
N ARG A 20 -8.70 11.68 2.04
CA ARG A 20 -7.52 11.96 1.21
C ARG A 20 -6.36 12.37 2.09
N ASP A 21 -5.17 11.93 1.72
CA ASP A 21 -3.94 12.35 2.39
C ASP A 21 -2.74 12.24 1.44
N ILE A 22 -1.61 12.82 1.83
CA ILE A 22 -0.35 12.79 1.09
C ILE A 22 0.55 11.69 1.68
N VAL A 23 0.90 10.71 0.85
CA VAL A 23 1.83 9.63 1.23
C VAL A 23 3.18 9.86 0.57
N GLY A 24 4.25 9.75 1.36
CA GLY A 24 5.64 9.77 0.89
C GLY A 24 6.13 8.38 0.50
N LEU A 25 6.73 8.24 -0.67
CA LEU A 25 7.29 7.00 -1.20
C LEU A 25 8.78 7.17 -1.54
N PRO A 26 9.64 6.16 -1.32
CA PRO A 26 11.02 6.20 -1.77
C PRO A 26 11.12 6.20 -3.30
N GLU A 27 11.85 7.15 -3.88
CA GLU A 27 11.99 7.24 -5.34
C GLU A 27 12.65 6.01 -5.96
N ARG A 28 13.59 5.35 -5.26
CA ARG A 28 14.28 4.14 -5.77
C ARG A 28 13.30 3.02 -6.11
N THR A 29 12.30 2.79 -5.25
CA THR A 29 11.28 1.75 -5.46
C THR A 29 10.48 1.98 -6.74
N LEU A 30 10.32 3.24 -7.16
CA LEU A 30 9.62 3.63 -8.39
C LEU A 30 10.49 3.47 -9.64
N LYS A 31 11.80 3.76 -9.53
CA LYS A 31 12.75 3.64 -10.66
C LYS A 31 13.10 2.20 -11.01
N GLU A 32 13.13 1.31 -10.02
CA GLU A 32 13.49 -0.10 -10.21
C GLU A 32 12.36 -0.94 -10.83
N ASN A 33 11.11 -0.45 -10.78
CA ASN A 33 9.95 -1.16 -11.30
C ASN A 33 9.42 -0.53 -12.60
N SER A 34 9.54 -1.24 -13.72
CA SER A 34 9.20 -0.72 -15.05
C SER A 34 7.68 -0.64 -15.33
N HIS A 35 6.85 -1.35 -14.56
CA HIS A 35 5.43 -1.59 -14.90
C HIS A 35 4.46 -0.93 -13.91
N LEU A 36 4.10 -1.65 -12.85
CA LEU A 36 3.05 -1.30 -11.91
C LEU A 36 3.51 -1.69 -10.50
N ILE A 37 3.45 -0.76 -9.57
CA ILE A 37 3.89 -0.93 -8.19
C ILE A 37 2.65 -1.00 -7.31
N THR A 38 2.58 -2.06 -6.51
CA THR A 38 1.55 -2.21 -5.49
C THR A 38 2.03 -1.62 -4.17
N VAL A 39 1.30 -0.66 -3.64
CA VAL A 39 1.57 -0.04 -2.33
C VAL A 39 0.47 -0.44 -1.35
N SER A 40 0.86 -0.99 -0.20
CA SER A 40 -0.04 -1.32 0.90
C SER A 40 -0.19 -0.13 1.84
N ILE A 41 -1.43 0.34 2.04
CA ILE A 41 -1.78 1.40 2.98
C ILE A 41 -2.41 0.76 4.22
N HIS A 42 -1.61 0.56 5.26
CA HIS A 42 -2.09 -0.01 6.53
C HIS A 42 -3.03 0.95 7.27
N LYS A 43 -3.87 0.38 8.12
CA LYS A 43 -4.81 1.11 8.98
C LYS A 43 -4.06 2.15 9.81
N GLY A 44 -4.62 3.35 9.90
CA GLY A 44 -4.04 4.45 10.67
C GLY A 44 -3.06 5.34 9.90
N LEU A 45 -2.62 4.96 8.69
CA LEU A 45 -1.77 5.84 7.87
C LEU A 45 -2.56 7.02 7.28
N ILE A 46 -3.75 6.75 6.75
CA ILE A 46 -4.66 7.77 6.15
C ILE A 46 -6.00 7.78 6.88
N CYS A 47 -6.53 6.59 7.18
CA CYS A 47 -7.80 6.37 7.82
C CYS A 47 -7.81 4.95 8.45
N PRO A 48 -8.87 4.54 9.15
CA PRO A 48 -8.95 3.20 9.77
C PRO A 48 -8.99 2.02 8.79
N HIS A 49 -9.03 2.26 7.48
CA HIS A 49 -9.13 1.21 6.46
C HIS A 49 -7.77 0.77 5.93
N HIS A 50 -7.64 -0.53 5.66
CA HIS A 50 -6.52 -1.10 4.91
C HIS A 50 -6.92 -1.29 3.45
N PHE A 51 -6.06 -0.82 2.54
CA PHE A 51 -6.24 -1.04 1.11
C PHE A 51 -4.89 -1.04 0.40
N GLN A 52 -4.88 -1.54 -0.82
CA GLN A 52 -3.74 -1.44 -1.72
C GLN A 52 -4.06 -0.46 -2.84
N LEU A 53 -3.04 0.21 -3.37
CA LEU A 53 -3.14 1.06 -4.55
C LEU A 53 -2.05 0.70 -5.54
N PHE A 54 -2.35 0.89 -6.82
CA PHE A 54 -1.44 0.57 -7.91
C PHE A 54 -0.93 1.85 -8.55
N ILE A 55 0.39 2.03 -8.61
CA ILE A 55 1.05 3.21 -9.19
C ILE A 55 1.84 2.77 -10.42
N ASP A 56 1.72 3.48 -11.53
CA ASP A 56 2.57 3.25 -12.70
C ASP A 56 3.88 4.06 -12.63
N LYS A 57 4.78 3.83 -13.58
CA LYS A 57 6.05 4.58 -13.71
C LYS A 57 5.89 6.10 -13.89
N ASN A 58 4.69 6.57 -14.28
CA ASN A 58 4.38 8.00 -14.46
C ASN A 58 3.77 8.61 -13.19
N LEU A 59 3.84 7.90 -12.05
CA LEU A 59 3.29 8.30 -10.76
C LEU A 59 1.76 8.45 -10.78
N ARG A 60 1.09 7.78 -11.71
CA ARG A 60 -0.38 7.78 -11.81
C ARG A 60 -0.94 6.59 -11.06
N ILE A 61 -1.89 6.87 -10.16
CA ILE A 61 -2.68 5.82 -9.53
C ILE A 61 -3.59 5.19 -10.60
N ARG A 62 -3.42 3.89 -10.83
CA ARG A 62 -4.16 3.10 -11.83
C ARG A 62 -5.33 2.33 -11.25
N GLY A 63 -5.36 2.14 -9.93
CA GLY A 63 -6.47 1.47 -9.28
C GLY A 63 -6.25 1.31 -7.79
N TYR A 64 -7.28 0.74 -7.16
CA TYR A 64 -7.29 0.40 -5.75
C TYR A 64 -7.82 -1.02 -5.58
N GLN A 65 -7.33 -1.70 -4.56
CA GLN A 65 -7.85 -2.98 -4.11
C GLN A 65 -8.21 -2.89 -2.63
N LYS A 66 -9.46 -3.21 -2.30
CA LYS A 66 -9.91 -3.33 -0.92
C LYS A 66 -9.40 -4.67 -0.36
N VAL A 67 -9.04 -4.66 0.92
CA VAL A 67 -8.63 -5.88 1.63
C VAL A 67 -9.80 -6.31 2.50
N ASP A 68 -10.51 -7.36 2.09
CA ASP A 68 -11.67 -7.89 2.83
C ASP A 68 -11.24 -8.77 4.01
N LEU A 69 -10.09 -9.45 3.91
CA LEU A 69 -9.54 -10.33 4.94
C LEU A 69 -8.02 -10.18 5.01
N GLU A 70 -7.51 -9.84 6.20
CA GLU A 70 -6.08 -9.92 6.53
C GLU A 70 -5.85 -11.16 7.40
N LEU A 71 -4.96 -12.05 6.95
CA LEU A 71 -4.67 -13.28 7.66
C LEU A 71 -3.73 -13.01 8.84
N ASN A 72 -4.18 -13.35 10.05
CA ASN A 72 -3.27 -13.49 11.18
C ASN A 72 -2.45 -14.78 10.98
N LYS A 73 -1.12 -14.68 11.04
CA LYS A 73 -0.21 -15.83 10.81
C LYS A 73 -0.48 -16.98 11.77
N GLU A 74 -0.60 -16.71 13.07
CA GLU A 74 -0.79 -17.74 14.10
C GLU A 74 -2.14 -18.43 13.94
N THR A 75 -3.22 -17.64 13.79
CA THR A 75 -4.57 -18.16 13.56
C THR A 75 -4.62 -19.01 12.28
N SER A 76 -4.00 -18.54 11.19
CA SER A 76 -4.00 -19.25 9.92
C SER A 76 -3.23 -20.58 10.00
N ILE A 77 -2.14 -20.62 10.78
CA ILE A 77 -1.38 -21.86 11.02
C ILE A 77 -2.18 -22.84 11.88
N LYS A 78 -2.86 -22.36 12.94
CA LYS A 78 -3.72 -23.20 13.80
C LYS A 78 -4.85 -23.85 12.99
N LEU A 79 -5.59 -23.03 12.22
CA LEU A 79 -6.65 -23.51 11.33
C LEU A 79 -6.15 -24.51 10.29
N ARG A 80 -4.99 -24.28 9.67
CA ARG A 80 -4.37 -25.23 8.73
C ARG A 80 -4.06 -26.58 9.37
N ASN A 81 -3.64 -26.56 10.64
CA ASN A 81 -3.27 -27.77 11.37
C ASN A 81 -4.46 -28.45 12.08
N GLY A 82 -5.68 -27.90 11.94
CA GLY A 82 -6.88 -28.43 12.58
C GLY A 82 -6.93 -28.20 14.10
N VAL A 83 -6.23 -27.16 14.59
CA VAL A 83 -6.16 -26.77 16.01
C VAL A 83 -6.96 -25.51 16.28
#